data_AF-A0A0W1RB13-F1
#
_entry.id   AF-A0A0W1RB13-F1
#
_cell.length_a   1.000
_cell.length_b   1.000
_cell.length_c   1.000
_cell.angle_alpha   90.00
_cell.angle_beta   90.00
_cell.angle_gamma   90.00
#
_symmetry.space_group_name_H-M   'P 1'
#
loop_
_entity.id
_entity.type
_entity.pdbx_description
1 polymer ?
#
loop_
_entity_poly.entity_id
_entity_poly.type
_entity_poly.pdbx_seq_one_letter_code
_entity_poly.pdbx_strand_id
1 'polypeptide(L)'
;MSRADAAKLQDTIGTALTEKREFFRTAGEYREDGSYVVSRRGAESAGNTKVFESFEALRRLYDRLPHEFTADDVGRTGITGSRRHMLIRHFGEHPAFDCRITRRNPLTVERHDTGANTDAEANADADTTDTTDSHVSDARKEMDATAD
;
A
#
# COMPACT_ATOMS: atom_id res chain seq x y z
N MET A 1 33.63 9.42 -3.98
CA MET A 1 32.63 8.68 -4.79
C MET A 1 32.31 9.52 -6.00
N SER A 2 32.79 9.14 -7.19
CA SER A 2 32.52 9.91 -8.41
C SER A 2 31.26 9.42 -9.12
N ARG A 3 30.64 10.29 -9.92
CA ARG A 3 29.47 9.94 -10.74
C ARG A 3 29.78 8.84 -11.77
N ALA A 4 31.03 8.71 -12.18
CA ALA A 4 31.50 7.65 -13.07
C ALA A 4 31.60 6.29 -12.36
N ASP A 5 31.96 6.27 -11.07
CA ASP A 5 31.98 5.05 -10.26
C ASP A 5 30.56 4.55 -9.97
N ALA A 6 29.62 5.47 -9.75
CA ALA A 6 28.20 5.14 -9.57
C ALA A 6 27.57 4.55 -10.85
N ALA A 7 27.89 5.11 -12.03
CA ALA A 7 27.42 4.59 -13.31
C ALA A 7 28.01 3.21 -13.65
N LYS A 8 29.30 2.99 -13.38
CA LYS A 8 29.92 1.67 -13.53
C LYS A 8 29.33 0.62 -12.60
N LEU A 9 29.00 1.01 -11.36
CA LEU A 9 28.30 0.14 -10.42
C LEU A 9 26.87 -0.17 -10.91
N GLN A 10 26.15 0.82 -11.44
CA GLN A 10 24.84 0.62 -12.05
C GLN A 10 24.88 -0.32 -13.27
N ASP A 11 25.87 -0.20 -14.15
CA ASP A 11 26.04 -1.08 -15.32
C ASP A 11 26.46 -2.51 -14.93
N THR A 12 27.33 -2.63 -13.92
CA THR A 12 27.76 -3.94 -13.40
C THR A 12 26.62 -4.66 -12.68
N ILE A 13 25.74 -3.92 -12.00
CA ILE A 13 24.48 -4.44 -11.43
C ILE A 13 23.48 -4.77 -12.55
N GLY A 14 23.36 -3.92 -13.57
CA GLY A 14 22.42 -4.09 -14.68
C GLY A 14 22.71 -5.30 -15.58
N THR A 15 23.99 -5.65 -15.77
CA THR A 15 24.39 -6.78 -16.64
C THR A 15 24.35 -8.14 -15.92
N ALA A 16 24.25 -8.17 -14.59
CA ALA A 16 24.33 -9.39 -13.77
C ALA A 16 22.98 -9.89 -13.24
N LEU A 17 21.86 -9.23 -13.56
CA LEU A 17 20.57 -9.45 -12.89
C LEU A 17 19.47 -9.94 -13.83
N THR A 18 19.79 -10.72 -14.86
CA THR A 18 18.77 -11.62 -15.45
C THR A 18 18.59 -12.82 -14.52
N GLU A 19 17.93 -12.59 -13.39
CA GLU A 19 17.72 -13.59 -12.36
C GLU A 19 16.25 -14.02 -12.35
N LYS A 20 16.00 -15.29 -12.69
CA LYS A 20 14.73 -15.95 -12.44
C LYS A 20 14.79 -16.68 -11.11
N ARG A 21 13.93 -16.27 -10.19
CA ARG A 21 13.75 -16.90 -8.87
C ARG A 21 12.41 -17.60 -8.82
N GLU A 22 12.43 -18.91 -8.61
CA GLU A 22 11.22 -19.68 -8.34
C GLU A 22 10.81 -19.59 -6.88
N PHE A 23 9.51 -19.49 -6.67
CA PHE A 23 8.85 -19.58 -5.38
C PHE A 23 7.93 -20.81 -5.37
N PHE A 24 7.14 -20.97 -4.30
CA PHE A 24 6.31 -22.16 -4.15
C PHE A 24 5.27 -22.32 -5.28
N ARG A 25 4.54 -21.26 -5.63
CA ARG A 25 3.55 -21.25 -6.72
C ARG A 25 3.82 -20.21 -7.79
N THR A 26 4.71 -19.28 -7.54
CA THR A 26 5.05 -18.19 -8.46
C THR A 26 6.51 -18.22 -8.85
N ALA A 27 6.87 -17.44 -9.86
CA ALA A 27 8.25 -17.13 -10.18
C ALA A 27 8.37 -15.62 -10.44
N GLY A 28 9.48 -15.05 -10.01
CA GLY A 28 9.89 -13.68 -10.27
C GLY A 28 11.08 -13.68 -11.22
N GLU A 29 11.07 -12.84 -12.24
CA GLU A 29 12.20 -12.71 -13.17
C GLU A 29 12.52 -11.23 -13.37
N TYR A 30 13.77 -10.88 -13.10
CA TYR A 30 14.37 -9.61 -13.52
C TYR A 30 14.85 -9.78 -14.97
N ARG A 31 14.45 -8.88 -15.85
CA ARG A 31 14.87 -8.87 -17.26
C ARG A 31 15.92 -7.82 -17.53
N GLU A 32 16.61 -7.99 -18.65
CA GLU A 32 17.64 -7.05 -19.15
C GLU A 32 17.10 -5.64 -19.43
N ASP A 33 15.81 -5.52 -19.77
CA ASP A 33 15.13 -4.23 -19.98
C ASP A 33 14.76 -3.52 -18.67
N GLY A 34 15.13 -4.09 -17.52
CA GLY A 34 14.80 -3.59 -16.19
C GLY A 34 13.39 -3.96 -15.71
N SER A 35 12.58 -4.60 -16.55
CA SER A 35 11.25 -5.04 -16.17
C SER A 35 11.30 -6.20 -15.17
N TYR A 36 10.26 -6.26 -14.33
CA TYR A 36 10.08 -7.38 -13.40
C TYR A 36 8.82 -8.16 -13.73
N VAL A 37 8.94 -9.47 -13.70
CA VAL A 37 7.96 -10.38 -14.25
C VAL A 37 7.50 -11.32 -13.16
N VAL A 38 6.19 -11.34 -12.93
CA VAL A 38 5.57 -12.34 -12.06
C VAL A 38 4.80 -13.33 -12.91
N SER A 39 5.14 -14.60 -12.79
CA SER A 39 4.47 -15.71 -13.47
C SER A 39 4.07 -16.80 -12.47
N ARG A 40 3.25 -17.74 -12.92
CA ARG A 40 3.03 -18.99 -12.18
C ARG A 40 4.28 -19.87 -12.33
N ARG A 41 4.61 -20.62 -11.30
CA ARG A 41 5.69 -21.60 -11.36
C ARG A 41 5.43 -22.60 -12.50
N GLY A 42 6.45 -22.86 -13.32
CA GLY A 42 6.37 -23.78 -14.46
C GLY A 42 5.58 -23.26 -15.67
N ALA A 43 5.16 -22.00 -15.70
CA ALA A 43 4.57 -21.41 -16.90
C ALA A 43 5.66 -21.00 -17.89
N GLU A 44 5.72 -21.66 -19.04
CA GLU A 44 6.58 -21.27 -20.17
C GLU A 44 5.88 -20.34 -21.17
N SER A 45 4.55 -20.22 -21.09
CA SER A 45 3.77 -19.36 -22.00
C SER A 45 3.52 -17.97 -21.43
N ALA A 46 3.72 -16.95 -22.29
CA ALA A 46 3.59 -15.53 -21.95
C ALA A 46 2.17 -15.11 -21.45
N GLY A 47 1.14 -15.92 -21.72
CA GLY A 47 -0.27 -15.55 -21.50
C GLY A 47 -0.68 -15.36 -20.03
N ASN A 48 0.02 -15.98 -19.08
CA ASN A 48 -0.35 -15.96 -17.65
C ASN A 48 0.68 -15.23 -16.77
N THR A 49 1.28 -14.20 -17.34
CA THR A 49 2.30 -13.40 -16.68
C THR A 49 1.81 -11.97 -16.43
N LYS A 50 2.36 -11.32 -15.41
CA LYS A 50 2.24 -9.88 -15.17
C LYS A 50 3.63 -9.27 -15.25
N VAL A 51 3.81 -8.35 -16.20
CA VAL A 51 5.03 -7.55 -16.32
C VAL A 51 4.81 -6.21 -15.62
N PHE A 52 5.82 -5.78 -14.88
CA PHE A 52 5.97 -4.47 -14.27
C PHE A 52 7.16 -3.78 -14.92
N GLU A 53 7.11 -2.45 -15.05
CA GLU A 53 8.20 -1.64 -15.58
C GLU A 53 9.51 -1.83 -14.80
N SER A 54 9.40 -2.18 -13.51
CA SER A 54 10.53 -2.52 -12.65
C SER A 54 10.05 -3.28 -11.41
N PHE A 55 10.99 -3.86 -10.65
CA PHE A 55 10.67 -4.42 -9.34
C PHE A 55 10.16 -3.36 -8.35
N GLU A 56 10.66 -2.13 -8.48
CA GLU A 56 10.20 -0.99 -7.69
C GLU A 56 8.72 -0.64 -7.97
N ALA A 57 8.26 -0.78 -9.21
CA ALA A 57 6.84 -0.61 -9.53
C ALA A 57 5.96 -1.66 -8.83
N LEU A 58 6.44 -2.89 -8.65
CA LEU A 58 5.77 -3.91 -7.86
C LEU A 58 5.79 -3.59 -6.35
N ARG A 59 6.90 -3.05 -5.81
CA ARG A 59 6.98 -2.56 -4.42
C ARG A 59 5.98 -1.44 -4.15
N ARG A 60 5.92 -0.42 -5.02
CA ARG A 60 4.93 0.67 -4.91
C ARG A 60 3.48 0.17 -4.98
N LEU A 61 3.21 -0.89 -5.73
CA LEU A 61 1.91 -1.54 -5.69
C LEU A 61 1.63 -2.10 -4.30
N TYR A 62 2.55 -2.88 -3.74
CA TYR A 62 2.44 -3.46 -2.40
C TYR A 62 2.26 -2.40 -1.31
N ASP A 63 3.03 -1.31 -1.35
CA ASP A 63 3.01 -0.27 -0.31
C ASP A 63 1.67 0.47 -0.22
N ARG A 64 0.90 0.51 -1.32
CA ARG A 64 -0.45 1.11 -1.37
C ARG A 64 -1.56 0.17 -0.91
N LEU A 65 -1.26 -1.12 -0.71
CA LEU A 65 -2.26 -2.07 -0.24
C LEU A 65 -2.50 -1.88 1.27
N PRO A 66 -3.74 -2.11 1.73
CA PRO A 66 -4.06 -2.09 3.15
C PRO A 66 -3.23 -3.13 3.93
N HIS A 67 -3.16 -2.97 5.25
CA HIS A 67 -2.42 -3.89 6.13
C HIS A 67 -2.84 -5.36 5.94
N GLU A 68 -4.16 -5.60 5.86
CA GLU A 68 -4.73 -6.87 5.41
C GLU A 68 -5.33 -6.65 4.02
N PHE A 69 -4.94 -7.47 3.04
CA PHE A 69 -5.37 -7.29 1.65
C PHE A 69 -5.69 -8.61 0.94
N THR A 70 -6.55 -8.50 -0.07
CA THR A 70 -7.10 -9.60 -0.87
C THR A 70 -6.99 -9.30 -2.37
N ALA A 71 -7.43 -10.26 -3.19
CA ALA A 71 -7.35 -10.15 -4.66
C ALA A 71 -8.15 -8.95 -5.18
N ASP A 72 -9.19 -8.55 -4.45
CA ASP A 72 -10.00 -7.42 -4.81
C ASP A 72 -9.27 -6.09 -4.60
N ASP A 73 -8.43 -5.97 -3.56
CA ASP A 73 -7.62 -4.78 -3.31
C ASP A 73 -6.56 -4.58 -4.40
N VAL A 74 -5.92 -5.66 -4.83
CA VAL A 74 -5.05 -5.65 -6.04
C VAL A 74 -5.85 -5.33 -7.30
N GLY A 75 -7.11 -5.76 -7.36
CA GLY A 75 -8.03 -5.45 -8.46
C GLY A 75 -8.26 -3.95 -8.65
N ARG A 76 -8.35 -3.19 -7.55
CA ARG A 76 -8.56 -1.74 -7.55
C ARG A 76 -7.42 -0.96 -8.20
N THR A 77 -6.24 -1.58 -8.40
CA THR A 77 -5.09 -0.96 -9.08
C THR A 77 -5.08 -1.23 -10.58
N GLY A 78 -6.20 -1.67 -11.16
CA GLY A 78 -6.33 -1.99 -12.59
C GLY A 78 -5.84 -3.38 -12.99
N ILE A 79 -5.51 -4.26 -12.02
CA ILE A 79 -5.03 -5.61 -12.31
C ILE A 79 -6.20 -6.60 -12.27
N THR A 80 -6.51 -7.21 -13.41
CA THR A 80 -7.74 -7.99 -13.57
C THR A 80 -7.53 -9.51 -13.55
N GLY A 81 -8.63 -10.23 -13.31
CA GLY A 81 -8.74 -11.68 -13.56
C GLY A 81 -7.88 -12.56 -12.66
N SER A 82 -7.15 -13.50 -13.27
CA SER A 82 -6.30 -14.45 -12.55
C SER A 82 -5.01 -13.81 -12.00
N ARG A 83 -4.61 -12.65 -12.53
CA ARG A 83 -3.35 -11.97 -12.18
C ARG A 83 -3.37 -11.40 -10.76
N ARG A 84 -4.50 -10.86 -10.30
CA ARG A 84 -4.66 -10.40 -8.90
C ARG A 84 -4.35 -11.50 -7.89
N HIS A 85 -4.85 -12.72 -8.12
CA HIS A 85 -4.58 -13.86 -7.25
C HIS A 85 -3.13 -14.33 -7.31
N MET A 86 -2.52 -14.27 -8.49
CA MET A 86 -1.11 -14.59 -8.67
C MET A 86 -0.22 -13.63 -7.88
N LEU A 87 -0.51 -12.33 -7.91
CA LEU A 87 0.28 -11.33 -7.19
C LEU A 87 0.20 -11.49 -5.68
N ILE A 88 -0.95 -11.85 -5.12
CA ILE A 88 -1.08 -12.08 -3.68
C ILE A 88 -0.28 -13.28 -3.21
N ARG A 89 -0.28 -14.35 -4.02
CA ARG A 89 0.62 -15.48 -3.74
C ARG A 89 2.07 -15.06 -3.82
N HIS A 90 2.42 -14.25 -4.81
CA HIS A 90 3.78 -13.76 -4.98
C HIS A 90 4.24 -12.93 -3.78
N PHE A 91 3.42 -11.99 -3.30
CA PHE A 91 3.75 -11.19 -2.11
C PHE A 91 3.99 -12.07 -0.89
N GLY A 92 3.08 -13.02 -0.60
CA GLY A 92 3.25 -13.93 0.53
C GLY A 92 4.34 -15.00 0.38
N GLU A 93 4.94 -15.15 -0.81
CA GLU A 93 6.02 -16.10 -1.07
C GLU A 93 7.40 -15.43 -1.20
N HIS A 94 7.43 -14.15 -1.57
CA HIS A 94 8.65 -13.45 -1.94
C HIS A 94 9.23 -12.66 -0.74
N PRO A 95 10.48 -12.93 -0.33
CA PRO A 95 11.04 -12.44 0.95
C PRO A 95 11.23 -10.93 1.04
N ALA A 96 11.22 -10.21 -0.09
CA ALA A 96 11.27 -8.75 -0.09
C ALA A 96 9.95 -8.08 0.35
N PHE A 97 8.86 -8.83 0.50
CA PHE A 97 7.59 -8.31 1.00
C PHE A 97 7.35 -8.88 2.39
N ASP A 98 7.35 -8.01 3.39
CA ASP A 98 7.17 -8.38 4.79
C ASP A 98 5.70 -8.66 5.10
N CYS A 99 5.19 -9.77 4.58
CA CYS A 99 3.81 -10.19 4.71
C CYS A 99 3.67 -11.71 4.60
N ARG A 100 2.53 -12.24 5.05
CA ARG A 100 2.24 -13.68 5.01
C ARG A 100 0.80 -13.96 4.65
N ILE A 101 0.55 -15.12 4.07
CA ILE A 101 -0.82 -15.60 3.81
C ILE A 101 -1.42 -16.09 5.13
N THR A 102 -2.49 -15.43 5.59
CA THR A 102 -3.20 -15.77 6.84
C THR A 102 -4.43 -16.63 6.60
N ARG A 103 -5.10 -16.45 5.44
CA ARG A 103 -6.31 -17.22 5.06
C ARG A 103 -6.22 -17.69 3.62
N ARG A 104 -6.81 -18.86 3.35
CA ARG A 104 -6.83 -19.49 2.02
C ARG A 104 -8.13 -19.26 1.24
N ASN A 105 -9.24 -18.98 1.95
CA ASN A 105 -10.53 -18.71 1.33
C ASN A 105 -11.34 -17.67 2.15
N PRO A 106 -11.46 -16.42 1.67
CA PRO A 106 -10.73 -15.85 0.53
C PRO A 106 -9.21 -15.85 0.77
N LEU A 107 -8.41 -15.79 -0.30
CA LEU A 107 -6.96 -15.70 -0.16
C LEU A 107 -6.60 -14.32 0.39
N THR A 108 -6.10 -14.30 1.62
CA THR A 108 -5.82 -13.07 2.38
C THR A 108 -4.37 -13.05 2.81
N VAL A 109 -3.73 -11.90 2.66
CA VAL A 109 -2.38 -11.62 3.12
C VAL A 109 -2.43 -10.51 4.17
N GLU A 110 -1.59 -10.66 5.19
CA GLU A 110 -1.41 -9.70 6.27
C GLU A 110 0.06 -9.26 6.26
N ARG A 111 0.29 -7.94 6.30
CA ARG A 111 1.62 -7.35 6.48
C ARG A 111 2.09 -7.63 7.90
N HIS A 112 3.39 -7.80 8.09
CA HIS A 112 3.95 -7.76 9.43
C HIS A 112 4.07 -6.29 9.85
N ASP A 113 3.71 -6.00 11.10
CA ASP A 113 3.90 -4.69 11.70
C ASP A 113 5.40 -4.42 11.87
N THR A 114 6.04 -3.90 10.82
CA THR A 114 7.31 -3.19 10.97
C THR A 114 6.99 -1.79 11.48
N GLY A 115 6.61 -1.68 12.77
CA GLY A 115 6.35 -0.44 13.51
C GLY A 115 5.99 0.77 12.63
N ALA A 116 4.73 0.84 12.19
CA ALA A 116 4.24 1.91 11.34
C ALA A 116 4.59 3.28 11.96
N ASN A 117 5.53 3.99 11.32
CA ASN A 117 5.88 5.36 11.66
C ASN A 117 4.61 6.21 11.56
N THR A 118 4.07 6.57 12.72
CA THR A 118 2.84 7.34 12.84
C THR A 118 3.21 8.82 12.76
N ASP A 119 3.74 9.24 11.62
CA ASP A 119 3.87 10.67 11.29
C ASP A 119 2.53 11.12 10.68
N ALA A 120 1.49 11.08 11.50
CA ALA A 120 0.30 11.90 11.33
C ALA A 120 0.50 13.13 12.21
N GLU A 121 1.31 14.07 11.71
CA GLU A 121 1.53 15.37 12.33
C GLU A 121 0.20 16.12 12.51
N ALA A 122 -0.09 16.39 13.77
CA ALA A 122 -0.58 17.65 14.33
C ALA A 122 -1.04 18.72 13.32
N ASN A 123 -2.35 18.92 13.26
CA ASN A 123 -2.90 20.28 13.23
C ASN A 123 -3.67 20.50 14.52
N ALA A 124 -2.94 20.97 15.52
CA ALA A 124 -3.52 21.82 16.54
C ALA A 124 -3.64 23.21 15.91
N ASP A 125 -4.85 23.61 15.56
CA ASP A 125 -5.18 25.03 15.60
C ASP A 125 -6.34 25.21 16.57
N ALA A 126 -6.07 26.04 17.56
CA ALA A 126 -6.96 26.35 18.64
C ALA A 126 -7.89 27.46 18.19
N ASP A 127 -9.20 27.28 18.34
CA ASP A 127 -10.08 28.43 18.50
C ASP A 127 -11.07 28.15 19.63
N THR A 128 -10.66 28.63 20.81
CA THR A 128 -11.53 28.85 21.95
C THR A 128 -12.26 30.16 21.71
N THR A 129 -13.51 30.09 21.26
CA THR A 129 -14.49 31.17 21.44
C THR A 129 -15.76 30.54 22.00
N ASP A 130 -15.95 30.71 23.30
CA ASP A 130 -16.97 31.59 23.87
C ASP A 130 -18.35 30.90 23.90
N THR A 131 -18.66 30.33 25.07
CA THR A 131 -19.98 29.80 25.41
C THR A 131 -20.94 30.97 25.55
N THR A 132 -21.66 31.29 24.47
CA THR A 132 -22.82 32.18 24.51
C THR A 132 -24.05 31.38 24.94
N ASP A 133 -24.32 31.36 26.25
CA ASP A 133 -25.58 30.87 26.81
C ASP A 133 -26.71 31.84 26.38
N SER A 134 -27.39 31.47 25.30
CA SER A 134 -28.53 32.21 24.76
C SER A 134 -29.81 31.72 25.41
N HIS A 135 -30.23 32.46 26.42
CA HIS A 135 -31.58 33.04 26.55
C HIS A 135 -32.75 32.20 26.01
N VAL A 136 -33.47 31.54 26.92
CA VAL A 136 -34.88 31.18 26.72
C VAL A 136 -35.71 32.44 26.92
N SER A 137 -36.25 32.96 25.82
CA SER A 137 -37.21 34.06 25.80
C SER A 137 -38.62 33.61 26.20
N ASP A 138 -39.38 34.61 26.66
CA ASP A 138 -40.85 34.71 26.76
C ASP A 138 -41.53 34.13 28.01
N ALA A 139 -41.93 35.00 28.94
CA ALA A 139 -43.13 35.84 28.78
C ALA A 139 -43.45 36.70 30.03
N ARG A 140 -43.70 38.00 29.80
CA ARG A 140 -44.81 38.85 30.35
C ARG A 140 -44.93 38.96 31.90
N LYS A 141 -45.13 40.11 32.55
CA LYS A 141 -45.67 41.44 32.20
C LYS A 141 -45.54 42.32 33.45
N GLU A 142 -45.37 43.61 33.20
CA GLU A 142 -45.36 44.75 34.13
C GLU A 142 -46.39 44.70 35.26
N MET A 143 -46.03 45.20 36.45
CA MET A 143 -46.67 46.42 36.98
C MET A 143 -45.93 46.99 38.20
N ASP A 144 -45.98 48.30 38.21
CA ASP A 144 -45.30 49.33 38.97
C ASP A 144 -45.92 49.57 40.36
N ALA A 145 -45.22 50.41 41.14
CA ALA A 145 -45.63 51.10 42.38
C ALA A 145 -45.54 50.30 43.70
N THR A 146 -45.17 50.85 44.87
CA THR A 146 -44.60 52.11 45.38
C THR A 146 -44.46 51.87 46.91
N ALA A 147 -43.61 52.67 47.58
CA ALA A 147 -43.52 52.88 49.04
C ALA A 147 -44.82 52.60 49.83
N ASP A 148 -44.79 52.06 51.05
CA ASP A 148 -44.13 52.55 52.27
C ASP A 148 -44.04 51.40 53.30
#